data_AF-A0A3S0ICF5-F1
#
_entry.id   AF-A0A3S0ICF5-F1
#
_cell.length_a   1.000
_cell.length_b   1.000
_cell.length_c   1.000
_cell.angle_alpha   90.00
_cell.angle_beta   90.00
_cell.angle_gamma   90.00
#
_symmetry.space_group_name_H-M   'P 1'
#
loop_
_entity.id
_entity.type
_entity.pdbx_description
1 polymer ?
#
loop_
_entity_poly.entity_id
_entity_poly.type
_entity_poly.pdbx_seq_one_letter_code
_entity_poly.pdbx_strand_id
1 'polypeptide(L)'
;MQVKRVVLIYDPNLSKTLTASEKKIVHDIAKVVKRNNIDNISRTEAYLRYYNAHSNIKWSFLAHMVSRNAGWNMGDLQGKWFPLILDKKKRAILFRTYERANWLIFHDAYPQLLLYHYSTKNGAPMFHLLPYFHVSQFMVKEWNRFWEKGDRERLLTALIINEQNLIQKPVVEQPRYKKNVFHTLLFDFQDWFHYSCVLLPTMNGRLYGSSVHGFRTVDRRIDLGKKLSATLFNENYYPYFYEFATNTSHSGSRFDYEQYVHPKPKRTTPYLRVTFPIIDHHIQEYEDWSETNRIKRKWFAPIKKHSHATELSTWYKKKQTRLHRAIILRHHLKSKFESLGFNKREKRKFKKN
;
A
#
# COMPACT_ATOMS: atom_id res chain seq x y z
N MET A 1 -22.69 26.75 -7.63
CA MET A 1 -21.57 25.98 -7.05
C MET A 1 -22.13 25.08 -5.96
N GLN A 2 -22.32 23.78 -6.22
CA GLN A 2 -22.60 22.83 -5.13
C GLN A 2 -21.33 22.69 -4.29
N VAL A 3 -21.41 23.03 -3.00
CA VAL A 3 -20.35 22.73 -2.03
C VAL A 3 -20.23 21.21 -1.99
N LYS A 4 -19.23 20.64 -2.66
CA LYS A 4 -18.96 19.20 -2.61
C LYS A 4 -18.68 18.82 -1.16
N ARG A 5 -19.60 18.08 -0.56
CA ARG A 5 -19.54 17.65 0.84
C ARG A 5 -18.30 16.77 1.02
N VAL A 6 -17.39 17.17 1.89
CA VAL A 6 -16.25 16.30 2.27
C VAL A 6 -16.81 15.17 3.12
N VAL A 7 -16.60 13.93 2.68
CA VAL A 7 -16.97 12.76 3.48
C VAL A 7 -16.02 12.71 4.68
N LEU A 8 -16.60 12.86 5.87
CA LEU A 8 -15.89 12.70 7.13
C LEU A 8 -15.56 11.21 7.35
N ILE A 9 -14.57 10.91 8.19
CA ILE A 9 -14.31 9.52 8.63
C ILE A 9 -15.54 8.92 9.31
N TYR A 10 -16.39 9.78 9.88
CA TYR A 10 -17.62 9.45 10.58
C TYR A 10 -18.71 10.41 10.12
N ASP A 11 -19.89 9.90 9.73
CA ASP A 11 -21.06 10.74 9.47
C ASP A 11 -21.89 10.94 10.76
N PRO A 12 -21.78 12.11 11.44
CA PRO A 12 -22.57 12.40 12.64
C PRO A 12 -24.08 12.41 12.39
N ASN A 13 -24.53 12.61 11.14
CA ASN A 13 -25.94 12.68 10.80
C ASN A 13 -26.62 11.30 10.78
N LEU A 14 -25.84 10.22 10.59
CA LEU A 14 -26.34 8.86 10.70
C LEU A 14 -26.55 8.42 12.16
N SER A 15 -26.07 9.20 13.14
CA SER A 15 -25.97 8.77 14.54
C SER A 15 -27.25 8.89 15.38
N LYS A 16 -28.38 9.28 14.79
CA LYS A 16 -29.63 9.46 15.55
C LYS A 16 -30.11 8.15 16.21
N THR A 17 -29.75 7.01 15.65
CA THR A 17 -30.11 5.67 16.13
C THR A 17 -29.08 5.04 17.09
N LEU A 18 -27.89 5.63 17.25
CA LEU A 18 -26.84 5.08 18.11
C LEU A 18 -27.03 5.47 19.58
N THR A 19 -26.79 4.51 20.47
CA THR A 19 -26.69 4.75 21.91
C THR A 19 -25.51 5.68 22.22
N ALA A 20 -25.50 6.29 23.42
CA ALA A 20 -24.40 7.14 23.86
C ALA A 20 -23.05 6.39 23.89
N SER A 21 -23.07 5.11 24.27
CA SER A 21 -21.88 4.26 24.30
C SER A 21 -21.32 4.01 22.90
N GLU A 22 -22.18 3.68 21.93
CA GLU A 22 -21.78 3.45 20.54
C GLU A 22 -21.25 4.72 19.88
N LYS A 23 -21.89 5.88 20.14
CA LYS A 23 -21.38 7.18 19.69
C LYS A 23 -19.97 7.45 20.19
N LYS A 24 -19.69 7.13 21.46
CA LYS A 24 -18.35 7.26 22.04
C LYS A 24 -17.34 6.36 21.33
N ILE A 25 -17.68 5.08 21.14
CA ILE A 25 -16.81 4.12 20.42
C ILE A 25 -16.50 4.62 19.01
N VAL A 26 -17.51 5.05 18.26
CA VAL A 26 -17.32 5.54 16.89
C VAL A 26 -16.44 6.79 16.86
N HIS A 27 -16.65 7.72 17.79
CA HIS A 27 -15.82 8.92 17.93
C HIS A 27 -14.36 8.59 18.27
N ASP A 28 -14.14 7.69 19.24
CA ASP A 28 -12.81 7.29 19.68
C ASP A 28 -12.04 6.59 18.55
N ILE A 29 -12.72 5.68 17.82
CA ILE A 29 -12.15 5.04 16.62
C ILE A 29 -11.78 6.10 15.59
N ALA A 30 -12.68 7.01 15.24
CA ALA A 30 -12.42 8.05 14.23
C ALA A 30 -11.21 8.93 14.61
N LYS A 31 -11.07 9.28 15.89
CA LYS A 31 -9.92 10.04 16.41
C LYS A 31 -8.61 9.25 16.27
N VAL A 32 -8.62 7.97 16.62
CA VAL A 32 -7.44 7.10 16.51
C VAL A 32 -7.06 6.88 15.03
N VAL A 33 -8.03 6.67 14.15
CA VAL A 33 -7.82 6.55 12.70
C VAL A 33 -7.18 7.84 12.17
N LYS A 34 -7.75 9.01 12.48
CA LYS A 34 -7.20 10.31 12.04
C LYS A 34 -5.75 10.50 12.49
N ARG A 35 -5.44 10.18 13.75
CA ARG A 35 -4.08 10.30 14.30
C ARG A 35 -3.07 9.38 13.60
N ASN A 36 -3.46 8.16 13.25
CA ASN A 36 -2.55 7.18 12.66
C ASN A 36 -2.52 7.21 11.13
N ASN A 37 -3.49 7.86 10.48
CA ASN A 37 -3.55 8.01 9.02
C ASN A 37 -2.84 9.27 8.48
N ILE A 38 -1.93 9.87 9.25
CA ILE A 38 -1.24 11.11 8.88
C ILE A 38 -0.15 10.90 7.80
N ASP A 39 0.54 9.77 7.84
CA ASP A 39 1.61 9.43 6.90
C ASP A 39 1.84 7.91 6.84
N ASN A 40 2.66 7.46 5.88
CA ASN A 40 2.94 6.02 5.71
C ASN A 40 3.58 5.40 6.96
N ILE A 41 4.45 6.13 7.65
CA ILE A 41 5.13 5.62 8.85
C ILE A 41 4.12 5.31 9.97
N SER A 42 3.26 6.27 10.28
CA SER A 42 2.25 6.14 11.36
C SER A 42 1.27 5.01 11.08
N ARG A 43 0.83 4.87 9.83
CA ARG A 43 -0.04 3.77 9.39
C ARG A 43 0.63 2.41 9.56
N THR A 44 1.85 2.31 9.07
CA THR A 44 2.62 1.06 9.07
C THR A 44 2.86 0.57 10.49
N GLU A 45 3.24 1.47 11.40
CA GLU A 45 3.45 1.14 12.82
C GLU A 45 2.14 0.83 13.54
N ALA A 46 1.03 1.48 13.17
CA ALA A 46 -0.29 1.19 13.75
C ALA A 46 -0.75 -0.25 13.44
N TYR A 47 -0.49 -0.75 12.23
CA TYR A 47 -0.76 -2.14 11.89
C TYR A 47 0.04 -3.13 12.74
N LEU A 48 1.35 -2.90 12.93
CA LEU A 48 2.17 -3.78 13.76
C LEU A 48 1.72 -3.78 15.22
N ARG A 49 1.46 -2.59 15.81
CA ARG A 49 0.94 -2.49 17.17
C ARG A 49 -0.38 -3.22 17.33
N TYR A 50 -1.29 -3.08 16.36
CA TYR A 50 -2.56 -3.81 16.39
C TYR A 50 -2.34 -5.33 16.33
N TYR A 51 -1.48 -5.80 15.41
CA TYR A 51 -1.20 -7.23 15.28
C TYR A 51 -0.58 -7.84 16.55
N ASN A 52 0.32 -7.12 17.21
CA ASN A 52 0.90 -7.56 18.48
C ASN A 52 -0.16 -7.75 19.57
N ALA A 53 -1.23 -6.96 19.55
CA ALA A 53 -2.37 -7.11 20.46
C ALA A 53 -3.41 -8.15 19.98
N HIS A 54 -3.49 -8.42 18.67
CA HIS A 54 -4.50 -9.27 18.03
C HIS A 54 -3.88 -10.15 16.93
N SER A 55 -3.03 -11.10 17.33
CA SER A 55 -2.27 -11.94 16.40
C SER A 55 -3.15 -12.88 15.56
N ASN A 56 -4.41 -13.08 15.96
CA ASN A 56 -5.43 -13.79 15.19
C ASN A 56 -5.85 -13.03 13.92
N ILE A 57 -5.66 -11.71 13.86
CA ILE A 57 -5.99 -10.88 12.71
C ILE A 57 -4.76 -10.73 11.79
N LYS A 58 -4.48 -11.82 11.06
CA LYS A 58 -3.34 -11.94 10.14
C LYS A 58 -3.20 -10.79 9.14
N TRP A 59 -4.32 -10.23 8.67
CA TRP A 59 -4.28 -9.15 7.68
C TRP A 59 -3.51 -7.92 8.19
N SER A 60 -3.55 -7.62 9.49
CA SER A 60 -2.86 -6.44 10.03
C SER A 60 -1.33 -6.57 9.89
N PHE A 61 -0.76 -7.76 10.13
CA PHE A 61 0.68 -7.98 9.90
C PHE A 61 1.05 -7.96 8.42
N LEU A 62 0.18 -8.51 7.56
CA LEU A 62 0.36 -8.40 6.11
C LEU A 62 0.38 -6.92 5.67
N ALA A 63 -0.58 -6.12 6.14
CA ALA A 63 -0.68 -4.70 5.84
C ALA A 63 0.55 -3.93 6.34
N HIS A 64 1.09 -4.25 7.52
CA HIS A 64 2.37 -3.73 7.99
C HIS A 64 3.49 -4.00 6.98
N MET A 65 3.74 -5.26 6.64
CA MET A 65 4.86 -5.64 5.75
C MET A 65 4.72 -5.07 4.34
N VAL A 66 3.50 -5.05 3.79
CA VAL A 66 3.23 -4.47 2.47
C VAL A 66 3.33 -2.94 2.51
N SER A 67 2.88 -2.27 3.57
CA SER A 67 2.99 -0.80 3.68
C SER A 67 4.43 -0.32 3.88
N ARG A 68 5.32 -1.14 4.49
CA ARG A 68 6.76 -0.89 4.47
C ARG A 68 7.33 -0.84 3.06
N ASN A 69 6.84 -1.72 2.17
CA ASN A 69 7.22 -1.70 0.77
C ASN A 69 6.77 -0.43 0.06
N ALA A 70 5.56 0.05 0.32
CA ALA A 70 5.13 1.36 -0.19
C ALA A 70 6.02 2.50 0.34
N GLY A 71 6.40 2.45 1.62
CA GLY A 71 7.26 3.46 2.24
C GLY A 71 8.63 3.60 1.58
N TRP A 72 9.39 2.50 1.45
CA TRP A 72 10.71 2.59 0.83
C TRP A 72 10.64 2.96 -0.66
N ASN A 73 9.58 2.55 -1.34
CA ASN A 73 9.32 2.97 -2.71
C ASN A 73 9.09 4.48 -2.83
N MET A 74 8.37 5.08 -1.88
CA MET A 74 8.24 6.54 -1.81
C MET A 74 9.60 7.20 -1.56
N GLY A 75 10.40 6.65 -0.65
CA GLY A 75 11.76 7.13 -0.34
C GLY A 75 12.71 7.10 -1.55
N ASP A 76 12.64 6.05 -2.37
CA ASP A 76 13.46 5.93 -3.59
C ASP A 76 13.26 7.11 -4.56
N LEU A 77 12.06 7.70 -4.62
CA LEU A 77 11.76 8.84 -5.48
C LEU A 77 12.64 10.06 -5.19
N GLN A 78 13.25 10.15 -4.01
CA GLN A 78 14.24 11.20 -3.69
C GLN A 78 15.62 10.60 -3.36
N GLY A 79 15.78 9.29 -3.56
CA GLY A 79 17.07 8.62 -3.45
C GLY A 79 17.99 8.91 -4.63
N LYS A 80 19.14 8.25 -4.67
CA LYS A 80 20.19 8.48 -5.67
C LYS A 80 19.74 8.27 -7.13
N TRP A 81 18.85 7.31 -7.40
CA TRP A 81 18.65 6.77 -8.75
C TRP A 81 17.52 7.43 -9.54
N PHE A 82 16.31 7.54 -8.97
CA PHE A 82 15.17 8.11 -9.69
C PHE A 82 15.33 9.56 -10.13
N PRO A 83 16.00 10.46 -9.38
CA PRO A 83 16.25 11.82 -9.82
C PRO A 83 17.07 11.96 -11.10
N LEU A 84 17.85 10.95 -11.47
CA LEU A 84 18.66 10.96 -12.70
C LEU A 84 17.81 10.79 -13.98
N ILE A 85 16.60 10.20 -13.84
CA ILE A 85 15.73 9.84 -14.97
C ILE A 85 14.31 10.43 -14.89
N LEU A 86 13.86 10.84 -13.70
CA LEU A 86 12.55 11.43 -13.46
C LEU A 86 12.67 12.86 -12.94
N ASP A 87 11.99 13.79 -13.60
CA ASP A 87 11.87 15.17 -13.14
C ASP A 87 11.03 15.28 -11.85
N LYS A 88 11.22 16.38 -11.11
CA LYS A 88 10.56 16.63 -9.80
C LYS A 88 9.03 16.49 -9.88
N LYS A 89 8.40 16.89 -11.00
CA LYS A 89 6.95 16.83 -11.18
C LYS A 89 6.46 15.38 -11.27
N LYS A 90 7.13 14.53 -12.05
CA LYS A 90 6.83 13.09 -12.15
C LYS A 90 7.01 12.40 -10.80
N ARG A 91 8.09 12.68 -10.08
CA ARG A 91 8.34 12.09 -8.74
C ARG A 91 7.28 12.51 -7.73
N ALA A 92 6.84 13.76 -7.74
CA ALA A 92 5.74 14.23 -6.89
C ALA A 92 4.39 13.56 -7.23
N ILE A 93 4.10 13.32 -8.51
CA ILE A 93 2.89 12.58 -8.92
C ILE A 93 2.96 11.13 -8.40
N LEU A 94 4.09 10.45 -8.60
CA LEU A 94 4.28 9.08 -8.10
C LEU A 94 4.09 9.01 -6.58
N PHE A 95 4.75 9.89 -5.82
CA PHE A 95 4.59 9.98 -4.37
C PHE A 95 3.12 10.11 -3.97
N ARG A 96 2.38 11.05 -4.59
CA ARG A 96 0.95 11.25 -4.30
C ARG A 96 0.11 10.01 -4.62
N THR A 97 0.46 9.25 -5.66
CA THR A 97 -0.22 7.98 -6.00
C THR A 97 0.01 6.92 -4.91
N TYR A 98 1.26 6.72 -4.48
CA TYR A 98 1.57 5.82 -3.37
C TYR A 98 0.82 6.24 -2.10
N GLU A 99 0.88 7.52 -1.78
CA GLU A 99 0.32 8.10 -0.55
C GLU A 99 -1.20 7.96 -0.53
N ARG A 100 -1.88 8.31 -1.64
CA ARG A 100 -3.33 8.19 -1.76
C ARG A 100 -3.82 6.76 -1.61
N ALA A 101 -3.14 5.80 -2.24
CA ALA A 101 -3.51 4.38 -2.13
C ALA A 101 -3.42 3.89 -0.68
N ASN A 102 -2.28 4.12 -0.03
CA ASN A 102 -2.06 3.69 1.36
C ASN A 102 -3.01 4.40 2.34
N TRP A 103 -3.29 5.68 2.11
CA TRP A 103 -4.24 6.44 2.92
C TRP A 103 -5.66 5.87 2.82
N LEU A 104 -6.14 5.56 1.61
CA LEU A 104 -7.47 4.99 1.38
C LEU A 104 -7.62 3.60 2.03
N ILE A 105 -6.61 2.74 1.87
CA ILE A 105 -6.60 1.40 2.48
C ILE A 105 -6.67 1.50 4.00
N PHE A 106 -5.89 2.38 4.61
CA PHE A 106 -5.90 2.55 6.06
C PHE A 106 -7.19 3.18 6.56
N HIS A 107 -7.73 4.15 5.82
CA HIS A 107 -8.97 4.82 6.14
C HIS A 107 -10.14 3.83 6.24
N ASP A 108 -10.18 2.82 5.37
CA ASP A 108 -11.23 1.79 5.37
C ASP A 108 -10.93 0.65 6.35
N ALA A 109 -9.73 0.08 6.33
CA ALA A 109 -9.46 -1.16 7.06
C ALA A 109 -9.20 -0.93 8.56
N TYR A 110 -8.51 0.14 8.94
CA TYR A 110 -8.12 0.35 10.34
C TYR A 110 -9.31 0.58 11.30
N PRO A 111 -10.39 1.32 10.96
CA PRO A 111 -11.57 1.36 11.83
C PRO A 111 -12.22 0.00 12.04
N GLN A 112 -12.19 -0.89 11.04
CA GLN A 112 -12.69 -2.27 11.18
C GLN A 112 -11.91 -3.06 12.23
N LEU A 113 -10.58 -2.94 12.21
CA LEU A 113 -9.69 -3.54 13.19
C LEU A 113 -9.99 -3.02 14.60
N LEU A 114 -10.08 -1.70 14.76
CA LEU A 114 -10.39 -1.11 16.06
C LEU A 114 -11.77 -1.53 16.58
N LEU A 115 -12.77 -1.63 15.70
CA LEU A 115 -14.10 -2.08 16.10
C LEU A 115 -14.13 -3.56 16.52
N TYR A 116 -13.33 -4.41 15.86
CA TYR A 116 -13.11 -5.78 16.34
C TYR A 116 -12.51 -5.78 17.75
N HIS A 117 -11.50 -4.94 18.02
CA HIS A 117 -10.96 -4.80 19.37
C HIS A 117 -12.04 -4.43 20.40
N TYR A 118 -12.89 -3.44 20.13
CA TYR A 118 -14.01 -3.10 21.01
C TYR A 118 -15.00 -4.26 21.17
N SER A 119 -15.32 -4.97 20.08
CA SER A 119 -16.20 -6.14 20.12
C SER A 119 -15.65 -7.22 21.05
N THR A 120 -14.34 -7.51 20.97
CA THR A 120 -13.69 -8.48 21.88
C THR A 120 -13.71 -8.05 23.34
N LYS A 121 -13.62 -6.74 23.64
CA LYS A 121 -13.69 -6.21 25.00
C LYS A 121 -15.09 -6.22 25.58
N ASN A 122 -16.10 -6.02 24.74
CA ASN A 122 -17.50 -6.03 25.14
C ASN A 122 -18.12 -7.45 25.10
N GLY A 123 -17.42 -8.44 24.55
CA GLY A 123 -17.92 -9.81 24.42
C GLY A 123 -19.09 -9.97 23.43
N ALA A 124 -19.31 -9.00 22.55
CA ALA A 124 -20.44 -8.99 21.62
C ALA A 124 -20.02 -8.41 20.24
N PRO A 125 -20.62 -8.89 19.14
CA PRO A 125 -20.32 -8.35 17.82
C PRO A 125 -20.88 -6.93 17.69
N MET A 126 -20.03 -5.95 17.37
CA MET A 126 -20.43 -4.54 17.20
C MET A 126 -20.42 -4.08 15.73
N PHE A 127 -20.45 -5.01 14.78
CA PHE A 127 -20.19 -4.72 13.37
C PHE A 127 -21.30 -3.94 12.67
N HIS A 128 -22.46 -3.75 13.30
CA HIS A 128 -23.47 -2.79 12.85
C HIS A 128 -22.98 -1.33 12.89
N LEU A 129 -21.86 -1.06 13.58
CA LEU A 129 -21.20 0.25 13.58
C LEU A 129 -20.27 0.48 12.39
N LEU A 130 -19.94 -0.55 11.60
CA LEU A 130 -19.05 -0.42 10.44
C LEU A 130 -19.55 0.54 9.34
N PRO A 131 -20.85 0.57 8.99
CA PRO A 131 -21.36 1.50 7.98
C PRO A 131 -21.09 2.98 8.31
N TYR A 132 -20.95 3.33 9.59
CA TYR A 132 -20.63 4.69 10.04
C TYR A 132 -19.21 5.14 9.68
N PHE A 133 -18.34 4.19 9.31
CA PHE A 133 -16.99 4.43 8.78
C PHE A 133 -16.92 4.26 7.27
N HIS A 134 -18.06 4.16 6.58
CA HIS A 134 -18.13 3.86 5.15
C HIS A 134 -17.44 2.53 4.80
N VAL A 135 -17.58 1.52 5.66
CA VAL A 135 -17.10 0.18 5.36
C VAL A 135 -18.16 -0.57 4.55
N SER A 136 -17.71 -1.31 3.53
CA SER A 136 -18.59 -2.04 2.62
C SER A 136 -19.49 -3.05 3.33
N GLN A 137 -20.72 -3.23 2.84
CA GLN A 137 -21.64 -4.28 3.31
C GLN A 137 -21.05 -5.68 3.17
N PHE A 138 -20.19 -5.88 2.16
CA PHE A 138 -19.37 -7.08 2.05
C PHE A 138 -18.54 -7.33 3.32
N MET A 139 -17.78 -6.34 3.79
CA MET A 139 -16.97 -6.51 5.00
C MET A 139 -17.83 -6.63 6.26
N VAL A 140 -18.96 -5.94 6.36
CA VAL A 140 -19.91 -6.13 7.49
C VAL A 140 -20.31 -7.60 7.62
N LYS A 141 -20.67 -8.25 6.51
CA LYS A 141 -21.06 -9.67 6.50
C LYS A 141 -19.89 -10.58 6.86
N GLU A 142 -18.69 -10.31 6.35
CA GLU A 142 -17.50 -11.13 6.61
C GLU A 142 -17.01 -11.00 8.07
N TRP A 143 -17.15 -9.83 8.70
CA TRP A 143 -16.84 -9.67 10.12
C TRP A 143 -17.81 -10.42 11.03
N ASN A 144 -19.12 -10.33 10.78
CA ASN A 144 -20.12 -11.11 11.52
C ASN A 144 -19.86 -12.61 11.37
N ARG A 145 -19.61 -13.08 10.14
CA ARG A 145 -19.25 -14.48 9.89
C ARG A 145 -17.98 -14.88 10.64
N PHE A 146 -16.95 -14.04 10.66
CA PHE A 146 -15.72 -14.32 11.38
C PHE A 146 -15.96 -14.45 12.89
N TRP A 147 -16.80 -13.59 13.46
CA TRP A 147 -17.19 -13.66 14.87
C TRP A 147 -17.86 -14.99 15.23
N GLU A 148 -18.76 -15.48 14.37
CA GLU A 148 -19.46 -16.74 14.59
C GLU A 148 -18.60 -17.99 14.32
N LYS A 149 -17.74 -17.94 13.29
CA LYS A 149 -17.05 -19.13 12.77
C LYS A 149 -15.57 -19.21 13.12
N GLY A 150 -14.93 -18.10 13.48
CA GLY A 150 -13.50 -18.02 13.78
C GLY A 150 -12.56 -18.25 12.58
N ASP A 151 -13.07 -18.22 11.35
CA ASP A 151 -12.31 -18.53 10.13
C ASP A 151 -11.33 -17.40 9.75
N ARG A 152 -10.11 -17.49 10.27
CA ARG A 152 -9.04 -16.49 10.11
C ARG A 152 -8.58 -16.36 8.65
N GLU A 153 -8.52 -17.46 7.91
CA GLU A 153 -8.06 -17.46 6.51
C GLU A 153 -9.08 -16.81 5.59
N ARG A 154 -10.37 -17.05 5.84
CA ARG A 154 -11.44 -16.36 5.11
C ARG A 154 -11.45 -14.87 5.39
N LEU A 155 -11.35 -14.44 6.66
CA LEU A 155 -11.31 -13.01 7.00
C LEU A 155 -10.12 -12.32 6.34
N LEU A 156 -8.93 -12.93 6.40
CA LEU A 156 -7.73 -12.44 5.71
C LEU A 156 -7.97 -12.26 4.21
N THR A 157 -8.58 -13.26 3.56
CA THR A 157 -8.90 -13.21 2.14
C THR A 157 -9.95 -12.13 1.84
N ALA A 158 -10.97 -11.97 2.67
CA ALA A 158 -12.00 -10.95 2.54
C ALA A 158 -11.41 -9.54 2.62
N LEU A 159 -10.54 -9.27 3.60
CA LEU A 159 -9.85 -7.98 3.73
C LEU A 159 -8.96 -7.68 2.51
N ILE A 160 -8.25 -8.68 1.97
CA ILE A 160 -7.50 -8.53 0.71
C ILE A 160 -8.44 -8.17 -0.46
N ILE A 161 -9.56 -8.87 -0.62
CA ILE A 161 -10.54 -8.60 -1.68
C ILE A 161 -11.09 -7.18 -1.56
N ASN A 162 -11.47 -6.77 -0.36
CA ASN A 162 -12.00 -5.45 -0.07
C ASN A 162 -10.99 -4.35 -0.43
N GLU A 163 -9.75 -4.49 0.04
CA GLU A 163 -8.66 -3.57 -0.28
C GLU A 163 -8.49 -3.39 -1.80
N GLN A 164 -8.40 -4.50 -2.55
CA GLN A 164 -8.09 -4.45 -3.97
C GLN A 164 -9.22 -3.88 -4.82
N ASN A 165 -10.48 -4.04 -4.40
CA ASN A 165 -11.62 -3.40 -5.06
C ASN A 165 -11.73 -1.92 -4.70
N LEU A 166 -11.51 -1.58 -3.42
CA LEU A 166 -11.59 -0.21 -2.92
C LEU A 166 -10.64 0.75 -3.65
N ILE A 167 -9.41 0.31 -3.96
CA ILE A 167 -8.44 1.16 -4.65
C ILE A 167 -8.61 1.22 -6.18
N GLN A 168 -9.47 0.38 -6.78
CA GLN A 168 -9.56 0.24 -8.24
C GLN A 168 -9.99 1.55 -8.92
N LYS A 169 -11.19 2.06 -8.63
CA LYS A 169 -11.69 3.33 -9.21
C LYS A 169 -10.84 4.54 -8.79
N PRO A 170 -10.60 4.79 -7.48
CA PRO A 170 -9.97 6.04 -7.04
C PRO A 170 -8.46 6.12 -7.28
N VAL A 171 -7.76 5.01 -7.52
CA VAL A 171 -6.30 5.02 -7.74
C VAL A 171 -5.93 4.47 -9.11
N VAL A 172 -6.40 3.26 -9.45
CA VAL A 172 -5.96 2.56 -10.66
C VAL A 172 -6.59 3.17 -11.92
N GLU A 173 -7.83 3.65 -11.85
CA GLU A 173 -8.58 4.11 -13.03
C GLU A 173 -8.55 5.62 -13.26
N GLN A 174 -8.09 6.42 -12.29
CA GLN A 174 -8.15 7.89 -12.35
C GLN A 174 -7.42 8.49 -13.58
N PRO A 175 -8.11 9.28 -14.45
CA PRO A 175 -7.56 9.79 -15.71
C PRO A 175 -6.33 10.72 -15.59
N ARG A 176 -6.24 11.50 -14.50
CA ARG A 176 -5.10 12.38 -14.22
C ARG A 176 -3.79 11.61 -14.09
N TYR A 177 -3.87 10.35 -13.66
CA TYR A 177 -2.73 9.43 -13.65
C TYR A 177 -2.52 8.84 -15.04
N LYS A 178 -3.58 8.37 -15.73
CA LYS A 178 -3.55 7.83 -17.11
C LYS A 178 -2.81 8.75 -18.09
N LYS A 179 -3.13 10.05 -18.14
CA LYS A 179 -2.61 10.96 -19.20
C LYS A 179 -1.19 11.48 -18.98
N ASN A 180 -0.75 11.69 -17.73
CA ASN A 180 0.56 12.31 -17.41
C ASN A 180 1.67 11.33 -17.04
N VAL A 181 1.33 10.07 -16.71
CA VAL A 181 2.30 9.03 -16.34
C VAL A 181 2.38 7.94 -17.40
N PHE A 182 1.29 7.66 -18.13
CA PHE A 182 1.22 6.47 -18.99
C PHE A 182 1.35 6.72 -20.49
N HIS A 183 1.35 7.96 -20.98
CA HIS A 183 1.37 8.23 -22.44
C HIS A 183 2.66 8.84 -22.99
N THR A 184 3.74 8.96 -22.21
CA THR A 184 5.04 9.47 -22.71
C THR A 184 6.16 8.50 -22.36
N LEU A 185 6.64 7.72 -23.35
CA LEU A 185 7.83 6.83 -23.34
C LEU A 185 7.97 5.85 -22.15
N LEU A 186 6.96 5.77 -21.28
CA LEU A 186 6.81 4.85 -20.15
C LEU A 186 5.85 3.70 -20.51
N PHE A 187 5.53 3.51 -21.80
CA PHE A 187 4.70 2.39 -22.26
C PHE A 187 5.41 1.04 -22.11
N ASP A 188 6.75 1.00 -22.07
CA ASP A 188 7.54 -0.18 -21.65
C ASP A 188 8.01 -0.13 -20.18
N PHE A 189 7.71 0.96 -19.47
CA PHE A 189 7.68 0.98 -18.00
C PHE A 189 6.40 0.32 -17.45
N GLN A 190 5.64 -0.35 -18.31
CA GLN A 190 4.44 -1.15 -18.02
C GLN A 190 4.59 -2.11 -16.82
N ASP A 191 5.84 -2.41 -16.44
CA ASP A 191 6.26 -3.23 -15.30
C ASP A 191 6.66 -2.49 -14.00
N TRP A 192 6.37 -1.19 -13.88
CA TRP A 192 6.35 -0.38 -12.63
C TRP A 192 7.17 -1.00 -11.48
N PHE A 193 8.51 -0.91 -11.64
CA PHE A 193 9.57 -1.81 -11.15
C PHE A 193 9.71 -2.00 -9.62
N HIS A 194 8.69 -1.60 -8.87
CA HIS A 194 8.66 -1.42 -7.42
C HIS A 194 7.33 -1.78 -6.76
N TYR A 195 6.24 -1.84 -7.54
CA TYR A 195 4.96 -2.43 -7.12
C TYR A 195 4.76 -3.84 -7.64
N SER A 196 5.40 -4.16 -8.76
CA SER A 196 5.36 -5.50 -9.33
C SER A 196 6.17 -6.49 -8.51
N CYS A 197 6.85 -6.10 -7.43
CA CYS A 197 7.53 -7.01 -6.51
C CYS A 197 7.44 -6.46 -5.08
N VAL A 198 6.80 -7.24 -4.21
CA VAL A 198 6.73 -6.96 -2.77
C VAL A 198 7.72 -7.87 -2.06
N LEU A 199 8.57 -7.28 -1.23
CA LEU A 199 9.64 -7.98 -0.51
C LEU A 199 9.27 -8.20 0.95
N LEU A 200 9.58 -9.39 1.45
CA LEU A 200 9.50 -9.80 2.84
C LEU A 200 10.95 -10.09 3.30
N PRO A 201 11.62 -9.10 3.92
CA PRO A 201 13.00 -9.21 4.34
C PRO A 201 13.14 -9.95 5.68
N THR A 202 14.35 -10.39 5.94
CA THR A 202 14.78 -10.99 7.21
C THR A 202 16.08 -10.30 7.65
N MET A 203 16.40 -10.34 8.94
CA MET A 203 17.63 -9.71 9.46
C MET A 203 18.91 -10.44 9.03
N ASN A 204 18.82 -11.69 8.58
CA ASN A 204 19.93 -12.42 7.99
C ASN A 204 20.22 -12.04 6.53
N GLY A 205 19.50 -11.07 5.97
CA GLY A 205 19.72 -10.56 4.62
C GLY A 205 19.03 -11.33 3.49
N ARG A 206 18.24 -12.36 3.81
CA ARG A 206 17.39 -13.05 2.82
C ARG A 206 16.13 -12.23 2.54
N LEU A 207 15.73 -12.23 1.28
CA LEU A 207 14.53 -11.57 0.78
C LEU A 207 13.59 -12.60 0.20
N TYR A 208 12.37 -12.65 0.70
CA TYR A 208 11.27 -13.44 0.15
C TYR A 208 10.25 -12.52 -0.49
N GLY A 209 9.25 -13.08 -1.17
CA GLY A 209 8.11 -12.30 -1.60
C GLY A 209 7.50 -12.81 -2.89
N SER A 210 6.87 -11.90 -3.63
CA SER A 210 6.22 -12.24 -4.88
C SER A 210 6.24 -11.07 -5.85
N SER A 211 6.30 -11.40 -7.13
CA SER A 211 6.15 -10.44 -8.21
C SER A 211 4.94 -10.74 -9.09
N VAL A 212 4.25 -9.70 -9.57
CA VAL A 212 3.09 -9.84 -10.47
C VAL A 212 3.28 -9.04 -11.75
N HIS A 213 3.00 -9.67 -12.89
CA HIS A 213 2.87 -8.98 -14.17
C HIS A 213 1.41 -8.53 -14.36
N GLY A 214 1.18 -7.32 -14.86
CA GLY A 214 -0.16 -6.80 -15.14
C GLY A 214 -1.00 -6.47 -13.90
N PHE A 215 -0.45 -5.65 -13.01
CA PHE A 215 -1.07 -5.11 -11.79
C PHE A 215 -2.44 -4.40 -12.00
N ARG A 216 -2.80 -4.10 -13.27
CA ARG A 216 -4.06 -3.41 -13.61
C ARG A 216 -5.31 -4.21 -13.26
N THR A 217 -5.24 -5.54 -13.25
CA THR A 217 -6.41 -6.38 -12.98
C THR A 217 -6.56 -6.67 -11.49
N VAL A 218 -7.77 -6.44 -10.95
CA VAL A 218 -8.11 -6.72 -9.55
C VAL A 218 -7.81 -8.18 -9.19
N ASP A 219 -8.16 -9.11 -10.07
CA ASP A 219 -7.92 -10.55 -9.88
C ASP A 219 -6.45 -10.86 -9.59
N ARG A 220 -5.51 -10.28 -10.37
CA ARG A 220 -4.07 -10.52 -10.18
C ARG A 220 -3.54 -9.89 -8.89
N ARG A 221 -4.10 -8.76 -8.45
CA ARG A 221 -3.71 -8.14 -7.18
C ARG A 221 -4.21 -8.94 -5.97
N ILE A 222 -5.44 -9.48 -6.06
CA ILE A 222 -5.97 -10.39 -5.04
C ILE A 222 -5.08 -11.63 -4.93
N ASP A 223 -4.70 -12.24 -6.06
CA ASP A 223 -3.80 -13.39 -6.08
C ASP A 223 -2.42 -13.06 -5.51
N LEU A 224 -1.87 -11.87 -5.80
CA LEU A 224 -0.62 -11.40 -5.20
C LEU A 224 -0.75 -11.29 -3.68
N GLY A 225 -1.79 -10.62 -3.17
CA GLY A 225 -2.01 -10.45 -1.73
C GLY A 225 -2.10 -11.80 -1.01
N LYS A 226 -2.80 -12.76 -1.60
CA LYS A 226 -2.91 -14.12 -1.10
C LYS A 226 -1.56 -14.87 -1.11
N LYS A 227 -0.76 -14.75 -2.18
CA LYS A 227 0.58 -15.38 -2.25
C LYS A 227 1.53 -14.80 -1.19
N LEU A 228 1.47 -13.49 -0.99
CA LEU A 228 2.24 -12.80 0.03
C LEU A 228 1.84 -13.26 1.43
N SER A 229 0.53 -13.40 1.70
CA SER A 229 0.07 -13.87 3.00
C SER A 229 0.49 -15.31 3.26
N ALA A 230 0.36 -16.21 2.27
CA ALA A 230 0.82 -17.59 2.39
C ALA A 230 2.33 -17.69 2.66
N THR A 231 3.12 -16.79 2.05
CA THR A 231 4.57 -16.71 2.32
C THR A 231 4.85 -16.19 3.72
N LEU A 232 4.22 -15.07 4.10
CA LEU A 232 4.43 -14.37 5.37
C LEU A 232 4.09 -15.23 6.58
N PHE A 233 3.06 -16.07 6.48
CA PHE A 233 2.58 -16.93 7.58
C PHE A 233 3.02 -18.39 7.44
N ASN A 234 3.99 -18.69 6.58
CA ASN A 234 4.59 -20.01 6.56
C ASN A 234 5.39 -20.23 7.86
N GLU A 235 5.16 -21.35 8.53
CA GLU A 235 5.73 -21.67 9.85
C GLU A 235 7.26 -21.59 9.88
N ASN A 236 7.93 -21.98 8.80
CA ASN A 236 9.39 -21.97 8.71
C ASN A 236 9.98 -20.55 8.53
N TYR A 237 9.18 -19.58 8.08
CA TYR A 237 9.67 -18.24 7.72
C TYR A 237 9.10 -17.12 8.59
N TYR A 238 7.90 -17.32 9.16
CA TYR A 238 7.21 -16.33 9.99
C TYR A 238 8.08 -15.74 11.11
N PRO A 239 8.84 -16.54 11.91
CA PRO A 239 9.66 -15.99 12.98
C PRO A 239 10.65 -14.94 12.49
N TYR A 240 11.29 -15.16 11.33
CA TYR A 240 12.26 -14.23 10.75
C TYR A 240 11.62 -12.94 10.24
N PHE A 241 10.40 -13.02 9.70
CA PHE A 241 9.66 -11.82 9.26
C PHE A 241 9.19 -11.00 10.46
N TYR A 242 8.72 -11.67 11.51
CA TYR A 242 8.29 -11.01 12.74
C TYR A 242 9.46 -10.37 13.49
N GLU A 243 10.59 -11.06 13.58
CA GLU A 243 11.85 -10.54 14.12
C GLU A 243 12.30 -9.28 13.36
N PHE A 244 12.31 -9.32 12.02
CA PHE A 244 12.62 -8.14 11.22
C PHE A 244 11.66 -6.99 11.51
N ALA A 245 10.36 -7.25 11.55
CA ALA A 245 9.33 -6.22 11.75
C ALA A 245 9.47 -5.52 13.11
N THR A 246 9.83 -6.26 14.15
CA THR A 246 9.94 -5.77 15.53
C THR A 246 11.27 -5.11 15.83
N ASN A 247 12.37 -5.57 15.23
CA ASN A 247 13.71 -5.05 15.51
C ASN A 247 14.22 -4.02 14.49
N THR A 248 13.51 -3.84 13.38
CA THR A 248 13.87 -2.83 12.37
C THR A 248 12.81 -1.75 12.31
N SER A 249 13.10 -0.55 12.79
CA SER A 249 12.17 0.58 12.69
C SER A 249 11.86 0.93 11.23
N HIS A 250 10.60 1.23 10.93
CA HIS A 250 10.21 1.69 9.59
C HIS A 250 10.46 3.20 9.45
N SER A 251 11.40 3.56 8.58
CA SER A 251 11.76 4.94 8.27
C SER A 251 11.28 5.39 6.89
N GLY A 252 10.78 4.44 6.09
CA GLY A 252 10.46 4.63 4.68
C GLY A 252 11.70 4.82 3.80
N SER A 253 12.89 4.55 4.34
CA SER A 253 14.13 4.43 3.57
C SER A 253 14.30 3.00 3.11
N ARG A 254 14.82 2.81 1.89
CA ARG A 254 15.25 1.47 1.44
C ARG A 254 16.36 0.90 2.32
N PHE A 255 17.11 1.77 2.99
CA PHE A 255 18.16 1.36 3.91
C PHE A 255 17.67 0.43 5.01
N ASP A 256 16.40 0.54 5.42
CA ASP A 256 15.76 -0.36 6.39
C ASP A 256 15.93 -1.84 6.01
N TYR A 257 15.96 -2.14 4.70
CA TYR A 257 16.13 -3.47 4.13
C TYR A 257 17.59 -3.72 3.75
N GLU A 258 18.20 -2.76 3.05
CA GLU A 258 19.55 -2.90 2.48
C GLU A 258 20.65 -3.10 3.53
N GLN A 259 20.43 -2.63 4.77
CA GLN A 259 21.37 -2.82 5.87
C GLN A 259 21.67 -4.29 6.19
N TYR A 260 20.73 -5.19 5.91
CA TYR A 260 20.90 -6.64 6.11
C TYR A 260 21.35 -7.36 4.83
N VAL A 261 21.04 -6.79 3.66
CA VAL A 261 21.23 -7.47 2.35
C VAL A 261 22.66 -7.30 1.81
N HIS A 262 23.31 -6.19 2.16
CA HIS A 262 24.64 -5.83 1.64
C HIS A 262 25.70 -5.82 2.75
N PRO A 263 26.92 -6.30 2.47
CA PRO A 263 27.99 -6.37 3.49
C PRO A 263 28.53 -4.99 3.91
N LYS A 264 28.37 -3.95 3.07
CA LYS A 264 28.78 -2.57 3.36
C LYS A 264 27.66 -1.61 2.96
N PRO A 265 26.54 -1.58 3.71
CA PRO A 265 25.36 -0.84 3.30
C PRO A 265 25.63 0.66 3.38
N LYS A 266 25.23 1.40 2.35
CA LYS A 266 25.25 2.86 2.33
C LYS A 266 23.84 3.37 2.12
N ARG A 267 23.41 4.32 2.94
CA ARG A 267 22.11 4.94 2.77
C ARG A 267 22.10 5.82 1.52
N THR A 268 21.37 5.39 0.51
CA THR A 268 21.18 6.17 -0.73
C THR A 268 19.75 6.71 -0.89
N THR A 269 18.90 6.50 0.11
CA THR A 269 17.50 6.96 0.14
C THR A 269 17.24 7.70 1.45
N PRO A 270 16.56 8.85 1.41
CA PRO A 270 16.33 9.65 2.61
C PRO A 270 15.22 9.04 3.50
N TYR A 271 15.05 9.57 4.70
CA TYR A 271 13.91 9.26 5.55
C TYR A 271 12.64 9.90 5.01
N LEU A 272 11.50 9.21 5.08
CA LEU A 272 10.30 9.69 4.42
C LEU A 272 9.78 11.00 5.04
N ARG A 273 9.76 11.09 6.38
CA ARG A 273 9.25 12.25 7.14
C ARG A 273 10.05 13.54 6.97
N VAL A 274 11.32 13.46 6.58
CA VAL A 274 12.15 14.65 6.29
C VAL A 274 12.10 15.07 4.82
N THR A 275 11.47 14.25 3.98
CA THR A 275 11.56 14.36 2.52
C THR A 275 10.26 14.84 1.89
N PHE A 276 9.13 14.35 2.38
CA PHE A 276 7.82 14.66 1.84
C PHE A 276 6.92 15.29 2.90
N PRO A 277 6.07 16.26 2.51
CA PRO A 277 5.11 16.83 3.43
C PRO A 277 3.99 15.84 3.74
N ILE A 278 3.33 16.06 4.88
CA ILE A 278 2.03 15.46 5.15
C ILE A 278 1.04 15.95 4.08
N ILE A 279 0.26 15.03 3.53
CA ILE A 279 -0.74 15.33 2.51
C ILE A 279 -2.12 15.27 3.14
N ASP A 280 -2.86 16.37 3.03
CA ASP A 280 -4.27 16.36 3.39
C ASP A 280 -5.08 15.63 2.31
N HIS A 281 -5.84 14.64 2.77
CA HIS A 281 -6.69 13.82 1.93
C HIS A 281 -8.14 14.07 2.25
N HIS A 282 -8.97 14.03 1.22
CA HIS A 282 -10.42 14.06 1.34
C HIS A 282 -11.04 12.98 0.46
N ILE A 283 -12.23 12.52 0.83
CA ILE A 283 -13.08 11.67 -0.01
C ILE A 283 -14.22 12.58 -0.49
N GLN A 284 -14.38 12.67 -1.81
CA GLN A 284 -15.42 13.51 -2.40
C GLN A 284 -16.76 12.76 -2.42
N GLU A 285 -16.72 11.48 -2.80
CA GLU A 285 -17.87 10.59 -2.86
C GLU A 285 -17.40 9.21 -2.40
N TYR A 286 -18.20 8.58 -1.56
CA TYR A 286 -18.04 7.19 -1.18
C TYR A 286 -19.03 6.36 -1.98
N GLU A 287 -18.57 5.25 -2.54
CA GLU A 287 -19.38 4.25 -3.21
C GLU A 287 -18.99 2.89 -2.64
N ASP A 288 -19.95 2.12 -2.14
CA ASP A 288 -19.71 0.73 -1.76
C ASP A 288 -19.47 -0.09 -3.03
N TRP A 289 -18.21 -0.45 -3.26
CA TRP A 289 -17.81 -1.23 -4.43
C TRP A 289 -18.54 -2.57 -4.52
N SER A 290 -19.02 -3.11 -3.40
CA SER A 290 -19.69 -4.41 -3.34
C SER A 290 -21.14 -4.36 -3.82
N GLU A 291 -21.73 -3.17 -3.93
CA GLU A 291 -23.05 -2.97 -4.52
C GLU A 291 -23.00 -3.02 -6.05
N THR A 292 -21.88 -2.60 -6.65
CA THR A 292 -21.73 -2.52 -8.12
C THR A 292 -20.91 -3.68 -8.70
N ASN A 293 -20.02 -4.29 -7.91
CA ASN A 293 -19.16 -5.39 -8.38
C ASN A 293 -19.63 -6.75 -7.84
N ARG A 294 -19.82 -7.71 -8.76
CA ARG A 294 -20.08 -9.10 -8.39
C ARG A 294 -18.86 -9.75 -7.74
N ILE A 295 -19.04 -10.27 -6.53
CA ILE A 295 -18.03 -11.06 -5.82
C ILE A 295 -17.82 -12.40 -6.55
N LYS A 296 -16.59 -12.64 -7.02
CA LYS A 296 -16.26 -13.85 -7.79
C LYS A 296 -15.93 -15.01 -6.84
N ARG A 297 -16.57 -16.16 -7.00
CA ARG A 297 -16.29 -17.38 -6.20
C ARG A 297 -14.80 -17.76 -6.19
N LYS A 298 -14.11 -17.54 -7.33
CA LYS A 298 -12.67 -17.82 -7.47
C LYS A 298 -11.78 -16.99 -6.53
N TRP A 299 -12.21 -15.82 -6.06
CA TRP A 299 -11.40 -15.00 -5.15
C TRP A 299 -11.16 -15.70 -3.81
N PHE A 300 -12.12 -16.51 -3.35
CA PHE A 300 -12.01 -17.34 -2.15
C PHE A 300 -11.44 -18.73 -2.41
N ALA A 301 -11.09 -19.09 -3.65
CA ALA A 301 -10.48 -20.38 -3.93
C ALA A 301 -9.13 -20.48 -3.19
N PRO A 302 -8.80 -21.62 -2.58
CA PRO A 302 -7.52 -21.79 -1.91
C PRO A 302 -6.36 -21.61 -2.89
N ILE A 303 -5.25 -21.04 -2.42
CA ILE A 303 -4.01 -21.06 -3.20
C ILE A 303 -3.49 -22.49 -3.14
N LYS A 304 -2.99 -23.00 -4.27
CA LYS A 304 -2.22 -24.25 -4.25
C LYS A 304 -1.06 -24.06 -3.26
N LYS A 305 -0.95 -24.95 -2.26
CA LYS A 305 0.18 -24.93 -1.32
C LYS A 305 1.46 -25.06 -2.14
N HIS A 306 2.25 -23.99 -2.21
CA HIS A 306 3.63 -24.09 -2.64
C HIS A 306 4.43 -24.56 -1.43
N SER A 307 5.22 -25.62 -1.57
CA SER A 307 5.99 -26.21 -0.47
C SER A 307 7.04 -25.26 0.10
N HIS A 308 7.47 -24.25 -0.68
CA HIS A 308 8.51 -23.30 -0.28
C HIS A 308 8.15 -21.86 -0.65
N ALA A 309 8.48 -20.93 0.26
CA ALA A 309 8.49 -19.51 -0.02
C ALA A 309 9.50 -19.20 -1.14
N THR A 310 9.12 -18.37 -2.11
CA THR A 310 10.05 -17.96 -3.16
C THR A 310 11.08 -17.01 -2.58
N GLU A 311 12.31 -17.49 -2.37
CA GLU A 311 13.44 -16.63 -2.05
C GLU A 311 13.84 -15.84 -3.31
N LEU A 312 13.88 -14.51 -3.18
CA LEU A 312 14.15 -13.55 -4.24
C LEU A 312 15.51 -12.88 -4.12
N SER A 313 16.32 -13.17 -3.09
CA SER A 313 17.59 -12.49 -2.78
C SER A 313 18.50 -12.28 -4.00
N THR A 314 18.85 -13.36 -4.69
CA THR A 314 19.75 -13.33 -5.85
C THR A 314 19.11 -12.65 -7.07
N TRP A 315 17.84 -12.96 -7.34
CA TRP A 315 17.10 -12.33 -8.43
C TRP A 315 16.99 -10.82 -8.23
N TYR A 316 16.67 -10.39 -7.01
CA TYR A 316 16.52 -9.00 -6.61
C TYR A 316 17.84 -8.23 -6.76
N LYS A 317 18.96 -8.77 -6.26
CA LYS A 317 20.30 -8.15 -6.42
C LYS A 317 20.67 -7.98 -7.90
N LYS A 318 20.41 -9.00 -8.73
CA LYS A 318 20.65 -8.93 -10.19
C LYS A 318 19.76 -7.88 -10.85
N LYS A 319 18.47 -7.84 -10.49
CA LYS A 319 17.49 -6.89 -11.02
C LYS A 319 17.84 -5.45 -10.66
N GLN A 320 18.20 -5.18 -9.41
CA GLN A 320 18.64 -3.87 -8.94
C GLN A 320 19.91 -3.40 -9.67
N THR A 321 20.91 -4.29 -9.83
CA THR A 321 22.14 -3.98 -10.59
C THR A 321 21.83 -3.60 -12.04
N ARG A 322 20.96 -4.36 -12.72
CA ARG A 322 20.53 -4.07 -14.10
C ARG A 322 19.83 -2.71 -14.20
N LEU A 323 18.93 -2.40 -13.26
CA LEU A 323 18.24 -1.12 -13.20
C LEU A 323 19.23 0.05 -13.06
N HIS A 324 20.16 -0.03 -12.09
CA HIS A 324 21.14 1.04 -11.87
C HIS A 324 22.02 1.29 -13.10
N ARG A 325 22.48 0.23 -13.77
CA ARG A 325 23.25 0.34 -15.02
C ARG A 325 22.44 1.02 -16.14
N ALA A 326 21.18 0.64 -16.30
CA ALA A 326 20.30 1.25 -17.29
C ALA A 326 20.05 2.75 -17.00
N ILE A 327 19.88 3.11 -15.73
CA ILE A 327 19.72 4.50 -15.29
C ILE A 327 20.98 5.33 -15.62
N ILE A 328 22.17 4.80 -15.29
CA ILE A 328 23.45 5.46 -15.58
C ILE A 328 23.62 5.67 -17.08
N LEU A 329 23.43 4.62 -17.89
CA LEU A 329 23.54 4.70 -19.34
C LEU A 329 22.61 5.77 -19.92
N ARG A 330 21.34 5.76 -19.51
CA ARG A 330 20.35 6.75 -19.97
C ARG A 330 20.72 8.17 -19.55
N HIS A 331 21.20 8.35 -18.33
CA HIS A 331 21.61 9.66 -17.82
C HIS A 331 22.79 10.22 -18.63
N HIS A 332 23.80 9.40 -18.91
CA HIS A 332 24.93 9.80 -19.75
C HIS A 332 24.52 10.10 -21.20
N LEU A 333 23.67 9.27 -21.81
CA LEU A 333 23.16 9.53 -23.16
C LEU A 333 22.45 10.88 -23.22
N LYS A 334 21.53 11.13 -22.27
CA LYS A 334 20.81 12.41 -22.18
C LYS A 334 21.75 13.60 -22.01
N SER A 335 22.71 13.51 -21.09
CA SER A 335 23.72 14.56 -20.85
C SER A 335 24.56 14.84 -22.10
N LYS A 336 24.97 13.80 -22.83
CA LYS A 336 25.72 13.92 -24.09
C LYS A 336 24.89 14.58 -25.20
N PHE A 337 23.60 14.23 -25.33
CA PHE A 337 22.71 14.91 -26.28
C PHE A 337 22.49 16.38 -25.94
N GLU A 338 22.39 16.72 -24.66
CA GLU A 338 22.26 18.10 -24.18
C GLU A 338 23.56 18.90 -24.40
N SER A 339 24.74 18.30 -24.18
CA SER A 339 26.03 18.94 -24.42
C SER A 339 26.34 19.15 -25.90
N LEU A 340 25.80 18.28 -26.78
CA LEU A 340 25.90 18.42 -28.25
C LEU A 340 24.95 19.47 -28.85
N GLY A 341 24.23 20.25 -28.03
CA GLY A 341 23.52 21.45 -28.47
C GLY A 341 22.17 21.22 -29.19
N PHE A 342 21.67 19.98 -29.23
CA PHE A 342 20.42 19.65 -29.93
C PHE A 342 19.17 20.34 -29.35
N ASN A 343 19.23 20.86 -28.12
CA ASN A 343 18.10 21.55 -27.48
C ASN A 343 17.90 23.02 -27.91
N LYS A 344 18.86 23.63 -28.64
CA LYS A 344 18.73 25.03 -29.13
C LYS A 344 18.09 25.14 -30.52
N ARG A 345 18.05 24.07 -31.34
CA ARG A 345 17.47 24.11 -32.69
C ARG A 345 15.94 23.95 -32.72
N GLU A 346 15.32 23.30 -31.73
CA GLU A 346 13.85 23.18 -31.68
C GLU A 346 13.15 24.37 -31.01
N LYS A 347 13.79 25.05 -30.03
CA LYS A 347 13.22 26.25 -29.41
C LYS A 347 13.16 27.48 -30.32
N ARG A 348 13.88 27.50 -31.46
CA ARG A 348 13.83 28.58 -32.45
C ARG A 348 12.78 28.37 -33.56
N LYS A 349 12.24 27.16 -33.74
CA LYS A 349 11.18 26.89 -34.73
C LYS A 349 9.76 27.13 -34.22
N PHE A 350 9.56 27.36 -32.93
CA PHE A 350 8.25 27.68 -32.32
C PHE A 350 8.08 29.16 -31.91
N LYS A 351 9.02 30.04 -32.30
CA LYS A 351 8.90 31.51 -32.13
C LYS A 351 8.80 32.29 -33.45
N LYS A 352 8.73 31.57 -34.58
CA LYS A 352 8.37 32.11 -35.89
C LYS A 352 7.45 31.09 -36.56
N ASN A 353 6.17 31.19 -36.23
CA ASN A 353 5.00 30.97 -37.08
C ASN A 353 3.77 31.14 -36.22
#